data_AF-A0A938QWY9-F1
#
_entry.id   AF-A0A938QWY9-F1
#
_cell.length_a   1.000
_cell.length_b   1.000
_cell.length_c   1.000
_cell.angle_alpha   90.00
_cell.angle_beta   90.00
_cell.angle_gamma   90.00
#
_symmetry.space_group_name_H-M   'P 1'
#
loop_
_entity.id
_entity.type
_entity.pdbx_description
1 polymer ?
#
loop_
_entity_poly.entity_id
_entity_poly.type
_entity_poly.pdbx_seq_one_letter_code
_entity_poly.pdbx_strand_id
1 'polypeptide(L)'
;MTAQDCNDTNAASTTRATDADCDGELDTHRIALHAQLQSEVCTSFTLARARTFRLETGEADSLACPGDTILELRSSGGDFITSDDDGGNSVCSLIVRTQQAAGTYQACVRPFDSPVFGVGVWLTLE
;
A
#
# COMPACT_ATOMS: atom_id res chain seq x y z
N MET A 1 12.37 13.85 19.92
CA MET A 1 11.03 13.45 19.47
C MET A 1 10.21 13.34 20.73
N THR A 2 9.20 14.19 20.90
CA THR A 2 8.38 14.20 22.11
C THR A 2 7.05 13.51 21.78
N ALA A 3 6.37 12.97 22.79
CA ALA A 3 5.07 12.29 22.62
C ALA A 3 3.97 13.15 21.96
N GLN A 4 4.25 14.43 21.71
CA GLN A 4 3.38 15.38 21.02
C GLN A 4 3.37 15.21 19.50
N ASP A 5 4.39 14.54 18.95
CA ASP A 5 4.56 14.27 17.51
C ASP A 5 3.77 13.00 17.06
N CYS A 6 3.02 12.37 17.98
CA CYS A 6 2.33 11.07 17.84
C CYS A 6 0.80 11.15 18.03
N ASN A 7 0.22 12.34 17.91
CA ASN A 7 -1.21 12.54 18.18
C ASN A 7 -1.98 12.93 16.90
N ASP A 8 -2.72 11.96 16.36
CA ASP A 8 -3.55 12.09 15.14
C ASP A 8 -4.74 13.05 15.28
N THR A 9 -5.01 13.55 16.48
CA THR A 9 -6.03 14.58 16.73
C THR A 9 -5.47 16.01 16.72
N ASN A 10 -4.14 16.17 16.58
CA ASN A 10 -3.47 17.46 16.54
C ASN A 10 -3.04 17.84 15.13
N ALA A 11 -3.68 18.87 14.57
CA ALA A 11 -3.36 19.39 13.23
C ALA A 11 -1.95 20.01 13.10
N ALA A 12 -1.23 20.25 14.21
CA ALA A 12 0.15 20.71 14.21
C ALA A 12 1.18 19.56 14.13
N SER A 13 0.73 18.30 14.12
CA SER A 13 1.61 17.15 13.88
C SER A 13 2.19 17.22 12.46
N THR A 14 3.51 17.29 12.33
CA THR A 14 4.21 17.36 11.04
C THR A 14 4.55 15.98 10.46
N THR A 15 4.37 14.92 11.25
CA THR A 15 4.42 13.51 10.83
C THR A 15 3.02 13.11 10.34
N ARG A 16 2.75 13.38 9.07
CA ARG A 16 1.49 12.98 8.42
C ARG A 16 1.51 11.46 8.16
N ALA A 17 0.81 10.70 9.01
CA ALA A 17 0.18 9.42 8.71
C ALA A 17 1.09 8.23 8.29
N THR A 18 2.17 7.96 9.05
CA THR A 18 3.07 6.83 8.71
C THR A 18 3.78 6.18 9.91
N ASP A 19 3.17 6.16 11.12
CA ASP A 19 3.36 5.11 12.14
C ASP A 19 2.20 5.19 13.16
N ALA A 20 1.70 4.04 13.62
CA ALA A 20 0.50 3.97 14.49
C ALA A 20 0.86 3.73 15.98
N ASP A 21 2.13 3.57 16.31
CA ASP A 21 2.63 3.28 17.66
C ASP A 21 3.99 3.91 18.02
N CYS A 22 4.61 4.69 17.13
CA CYS A 22 5.76 5.56 17.42
C CYS A 22 7.01 4.85 18.01
N ASP A 23 7.41 3.70 17.49
CA ASP A 23 8.62 2.98 17.96
C ASP A 23 9.84 3.07 17.00
N GLY A 24 9.67 3.64 15.81
CA GLY A 24 10.75 3.85 14.84
C GLY A 24 11.11 2.61 14.00
N GLU A 25 10.37 1.50 14.11
CA GLU A 25 10.37 0.42 13.15
C GLU A 25 9.11 0.47 12.27
N LEU A 26 9.24 0.04 11.01
CA LEU A 26 8.11 -0.02 10.08
C LEU A 26 7.29 -1.29 10.41
N ASP A 27 6.61 -1.32 11.55
CA ASP A 27 5.67 -2.39 11.86
C ASP A 27 4.38 -2.19 11.03
N THR A 28 3.84 -3.30 10.53
CA THR A 28 2.68 -3.44 9.61
C THR A 28 2.13 -2.13 8.99
N HIS A 29 2.79 -1.66 7.93
CA HIS A 29 2.52 -0.34 7.39
C HIS A 29 1.38 -0.26 6.39
N ARG A 30 0.36 0.50 6.78
CA ARG A 30 -0.74 0.95 5.92
C ARG A 30 -0.16 1.96 4.91
N ILE A 31 0.18 1.54 3.69
CA ILE A 31 0.45 2.50 2.61
C ILE A 31 -0.90 2.90 1.99
N ALA A 32 -1.73 3.58 2.77
CA ALA A 32 -3.02 4.07 2.28
C ALA A 32 -2.77 5.22 1.29
N LEU A 33 -2.58 4.90 0.00
CA LEU A 33 -2.86 5.86 -1.06
C LEU A 33 -4.36 6.06 -1.05
N HIS A 34 -4.86 7.09 -0.39
CA HIS A 34 -6.20 7.58 -0.69
C HIS A 34 -6.20 8.16 -2.09
N ALA A 35 -6.50 7.33 -3.09
CA ALA A 35 -6.64 7.74 -4.46
C ALA A 35 -8.11 7.65 -4.87
N GLN A 36 -8.63 8.70 -5.52
CA GLN A 36 -9.77 8.52 -6.40
C GLN A 36 -9.23 7.87 -7.67
N LEU A 37 -9.41 6.56 -7.81
CA LEU A 37 -8.89 5.83 -8.97
C LEU A 37 -9.80 6.06 -10.17
N GLN A 38 -9.60 7.19 -10.85
CA GLN A 38 -10.05 7.40 -12.24
C GLN A 38 -8.94 7.01 -13.24
N SER A 39 -7.72 6.82 -12.76
CA SER A 39 -6.53 6.45 -13.53
C SER A 39 -5.55 5.67 -12.63
N GLU A 40 -4.48 5.13 -13.22
CA GLU A 40 -3.41 4.47 -12.48
C GLU A 40 -2.74 5.43 -11.49
N VAL A 41 -2.49 4.95 -10.27
CA VAL A 41 -1.73 5.65 -9.24
C VAL A 41 -0.70 4.69 -8.66
N CYS A 42 0.56 5.13 -8.59
CA CYS A 42 1.67 4.35 -8.09
C CYS A 42 2.24 4.91 -6.79
N THR A 43 2.69 4.01 -5.91
CA THR A 43 3.49 4.34 -4.73
C THR A 43 4.76 3.51 -4.70
N SER A 44 5.78 4.00 -3.99
CA SER A 44 7.03 3.29 -3.81
C SER A 44 7.18 2.79 -2.38
N PHE A 45 7.76 1.60 -2.22
CA PHE A 45 8.17 1.04 -0.93
C PHE A 45 9.54 0.41 -1.05
N THR A 46 10.26 0.28 0.07
CA THR A 46 11.63 -0.26 0.09
C THR A 46 11.70 -1.50 0.95
N LEU A 47 12.23 -2.59 0.39
CA LEU A 47 12.60 -3.79 1.13
C LEU A 47 14.06 -3.69 1.54
N ALA A 48 14.35 -3.70 2.84
CA ALA A 48 15.72 -3.64 3.34
C ALA A 48 16.53 -4.92 3.10
N ARG A 49 15.85 -6.05 2.87
CA ARG A 49 16.42 -7.38 2.62
C ARG A 49 15.41 -8.26 1.88
N ALA A 50 15.86 -9.43 1.45
CA ALA A 50 14.98 -10.47 0.94
C ALA A 50 13.92 -10.83 1.98
N ARG A 51 12.63 -10.80 1.60
CA ARG A 51 11.52 -11.17 2.47
C ARG A 51 10.23 -11.45 1.69
N THR A 52 9.28 -12.09 2.35
CA THR A 52 7.90 -12.17 1.87
C THR A 52 7.15 -10.92 2.27
N PHE A 53 6.30 -10.44 1.36
CA PHE A 53 5.37 -9.36 1.63
C PHE A 53 4.03 -9.63 0.96
N ARG A 54 3.01 -8.96 1.47
CA ARG A 54 1.65 -8.90 0.97
C ARG A 54 1.33 -7.47 0.56
N LEU A 55 0.80 -7.27 -0.63
CA LEU A 55 0.17 -6.03 -1.09
C LEU A 55 -1.28 -6.34 -1.40
N GLU A 56 -2.22 -5.62 -0.80
CA GLU A 56 -3.66 -5.82 -1.04
C GLU A 56 -4.36 -4.49 -1.25
N THR A 57 -5.31 -4.41 -2.18
CA THR A 57 -6.17 -3.23 -2.33
C THR A 57 -7.39 -3.34 -1.42
N GLY A 58 -7.84 -2.22 -0.87
CA GLY A 58 -9.03 -2.17 -0.04
C GLY A 58 -9.27 -0.78 0.54
N GLU A 59 -10.44 -0.56 1.11
CA GLU A 59 -10.80 0.66 1.83
C GLU A 59 -9.79 0.91 2.93
N ALA A 60 -9.35 2.16 3.04
CA ALA A 60 -8.24 2.56 3.88
C ALA A 60 -8.40 2.26 5.37
N ASP A 61 -9.62 2.00 5.87
CA ASP A 61 -9.91 1.77 7.29
C ASP A 61 -10.43 0.38 7.64
N SER A 62 -10.81 -0.43 6.65
CA SER A 62 -11.52 -1.69 6.89
C SER A 62 -11.07 -2.86 6.03
N LEU A 63 -10.17 -2.65 5.06
CA LEU A 63 -9.81 -3.63 4.03
C LEU A 63 -11.05 -4.19 3.29
N ALA A 64 -12.21 -3.54 3.43
CA ALA A 64 -13.39 -3.85 2.65
C ALA A 64 -13.09 -3.49 1.20
N CYS A 65 -13.61 -4.25 0.25
CA CYS A 65 -13.31 -3.97 -1.14
C CYS A 65 -14.20 -2.83 -1.67
N PRO A 66 -13.63 -1.66 -2.04
CA PRO A 66 -14.40 -0.52 -2.55
C PRO A 66 -14.90 -0.72 -3.99
N GLY A 67 -14.32 -1.69 -4.71
CA GLY A 67 -14.60 -1.94 -6.12
C GLY A 67 -13.51 -2.79 -6.75
N ASP A 68 -13.67 -3.09 -8.04
CA ASP A 68 -12.76 -3.95 -8.81
C ASP A 68 -11.47 -3.21 -9.19
N THR A 69 -10.33 -3.77 -8.81
CA THR A 69 -9.02 -3.14 -8.97
C THR A 69 -8.06 -4.03 -9.73
N ILE A 70 -7.02 -3.42 -10.28
CA ILE A 70 -5.82 -4.13 -10.73
C ILE A 70 -4.64 -3.56 -9.95
N LEU A 71 -3.88 -4.46 -9.33
CA LEU A 71 -2.63 -4.16 -8.64
C LEU A 71 -1.44 -4.71 -9.44
N GLU A 72 -0.45 -3.86 -9.67
CA GLU A 72 0.79 -4.20 -10.35
C GLU A 72 2.00 -3.87 -9.48
N LEU A 73 2.93 -4.81 -9.37
CA LEU A 73 4.24 -4.62 -8.78
C LEU A 73 5.27 -4.34 -9.87
N ARG A 74 6.01 -3.24 -9.74
CA ARG A 74 7.10 -2.84 -10.65
C ARG A 74 8.42 -2.66 -9.90
N SER A 75 9.54 -2.76 -10.65
CA SER A 75 10.88 -2.39 -10.16
C SER A 75 10.98 -0.88 -9.92
N SER A 76 12.05 -0.40 -9.27
CA SER A 76 12.33 1.05 -9.17
C SER A 76 12.49 1.74 -10.52
N GLY A 77 12.84 1.00 -11.58
CA GLY A 77 12.92 1.50 -12.96
C GLY A 77 11.58 1.53 -13.69
N GLY A 78 10.51 1.04 -13.07
CA GLY A 78 9.18 0.92 -13.67
C GLY A 78 8.93 -0.39 -14.43
N ASP A 79 9.87 -1.35 -14.41
CA ASP A 79 9.69 -2.63 -15.09
C ASP A 79 8.64 -3.50 -14.38
N PHE A 80 7.73 -4.09 -15.15
CA PHE A 80 6.74 -5.05 -14.64
C PHE A 80 7.40 -6.25 -13.95
N ILE A 81 6.90 -6.61 -12.77
CA ILE A 81 7.29 -7.82 -12.03
C ILE A 81 6.14 -8.82 -11.98
N THR A 82 4.96 -8.38 -11.54
CA THR A 82 3.74 -9.20 -11.46
C THR A 82 2.50 -8.31 -11.30
N SER A 83 1.32 -8.85 -11.58
CA SER A 83 0.03 -8.20 -11.31
C SER A 83 -0.99 -9.19 -10.78
N ASP A 84 -2.05 -8.65 -10.19
CA ASP A 84 -3.24 -9.37 -9.76
C ASP A 84 -4.47 -8.45 -9.86
N ASP A 85 -5.64 -9.00 -10.16
CA ASP A 85 -6.92 -8.30 -10.25
C ASP A 85 -7.90 -8.72 -9.14
N ASP A 86 -8.13 -10.02 -8.94
CA ASP A 86 -9.17 -10.55 -8.03
C ASP A 86 -8.67 -11.45 -6.88
N GLY A 87 -7.38 -11.44 -6.57
CA GLY A 87 -6.79 -12.35 -5.57
C GLY A 87 -7.07 -11.99 -4.11
N GLY A 88 -7.59 -10.81 -3.83
CA GLY A 88 -7.80 -10.23 -2.49
C GLY A 88 -9.22 -10.39 -1.96
N ASN A 89 -9.61 -9.49 -1.06
CA ASN A 89 -10.98 -9.50 -0.54
C ASN A 89 -12.01 -9.19 -1.64
N SER A 90 -12.95 -10.10 -1.88
CA SER A 90 -13.96 -9.98 -2.94
C SER A 90 -13.35 -9.84 -4.35
N VAL A 91 -13.40 -8.65 -4.93
CA VAL A 91 -12.90 -8.32 -6.29
C VAL A 91 -11.69 -7.39 -6.23
N CYS A 92 -11.06 -7.33 -5.06
CA CYS A 92 -9.86 -6.55 -4.86
C CYS A 92 -8.65 -7.41 -5.15
N SER A 93 -7.53 -6.75 -5.41
CA SER A 93 -6.30 -7.40 -5.83
C SER A 93 -5.40 -7.72 -4.65
N LEU A 94 -4.63 -8.78 -4.79
CA LEU A 94 -3.67 -9.27 -3.82
C LEU A 94 -2.41 -9.81 -4.49
N ILE A 95 -1.27 -9.30 -4.06
CA ILE A 95 0.03 -9.88 -4.37
C ILE A 95 0.68 -10.36 -3.07
N VAL A 96 0.85 -11.67 -2.91
CA VAL A 96 1.75 -12.26 -1.91
C VAL A 96 2.99 -12.77 -2.61
N ARG A 97 4.17 -12.25 -2.22
CA ARG A 97 5.41 -12.57 -2.94
C ARG A 97 6.62 -12.59 -2.03
N THR A 98 7.47 -13.60 -2.20
CA THR A 98 8.85 -13.59 -1.70
C THR A 98 9.75 -12.90 -2.69
N GLN A 99 10.34 -11.78 -2.29
CA GLN A 99 11.26 -11.02 -3.12
C GLN A 99 12.69 -11.20 -2.61
N GLN A 100 13.58 -11.63 -3.51
CA GLN A 100 14.92 -12.07 -3.16
C GLN A 100 15.95 -10.94 -3.05
N ALA A 101 15.62 -9.74 -3.55
CA ALA A 101 16.51 -8.59 -3.54
C ALA A 101 15.96 -7.47 -2.66
N ALA A 102 16.82 -6.90 -1.83
CA ALA A 102 16.59 -5.58 -1.25
C ALA A 102 16.47 -4.54 -2.36
N GLY A 103 15.71 -3.48 -2.12
CA GLY A 103 15.55 -2.41 -3.10
C GLY A 103 14.20 -1.70 -2.99
N THR A 104 14.03 -0.67 -3.81
CA THR A 104 12.78 0.07 -3.93
C THR A 104 11.94 -0.54 -5.06
N TYR A 105 10.65 -0.68 -4.79
CA TYR A 105 9.64 -1.23 -5.68
C TYR A 105 8.46 -0.28 -5.76
N GLN A 106 7.68 -0.40 -6.83
CA GLN A 106 6.46 0.37 -7.00
C GLN A 106 5.24 -0.54 -6.97
N ALA A 107 4.22 -0.14 -6.22
CA ALA A 107 2.88 -0.72 -6.29
C ALA A 107 1.98 0.26 -7.04
N CYS A 108 1.49 -0.14 -8.20
CA CYS A 108 0.62 0.65 -9.06
C CYS A 108 -0.78 0.05 -9.03
N VAL A 109 -1.78 0.89 -8.80
CA VAL A 109 -3.18 0.48 -8.73
C VAL A 109 -4.00 1.26 -9.74
N ARG A 110 -4.94 0.59 -10.39
CA ARG A 110 -5.91 1.21 -11.29
C ARG A 110 -7.26 0.49 -11.18
N PRO A 111 -8.37 1.12 -11.59
CA PRO A 111 -9.64 0.41 -11.68
C PRO A 111 -9.59 -0.63 -12.81
N PHE A 112 -10.34 -1.73 -12.68
CA PHE A 112 -10.52 -2.69 -13.77
C PHE A 112 -11.45 -2.13 -14.86
N ASP A 113 -12.66 -1.71 -14.49
CA ASP A 113 -13.69 -1.27 -15.44
C ASP A 113 -14.31 0.11 -15.13
N SER A 114 -14.45 0.45 -13.85
CA SER A 114 -15.21 1.59 -13.37
C SER A 114 -14.42 2.33 -12.29
N PRO A 115 -14.58 3.66 -12.15
CA PRO A 115 -13.84 4.40 -11.13
C PRO A 115 -14.09 3.85 -9.73
N VAL A 116 -13.02 3.62 -8.98
CA VAL A 116 -13.06 3.15 -7.59
C VAL A 116 -12.63 4.28 -6.66
N PHE A 117 -13.37 4.52 -5.59
CA PHE A 117 -13.10 5.58 -4.61
C PHE A 117 -12.76 4.97 -3.26
N GLY A 118 -11.93 5.65 -2.43
CA GLY A 118 -11.62 5.20 -1.07
C GLY A 118 -10.60 4.06 -0.96
N VAL A 119 -10.17 3.51 -2.09
CA VAL A 119 -9.14 2.47 -2.15
C VAL A 119 -7.78 2.97 -1.67
N GLY A 120 -7.07 2.12 -0.91
CA GLY A 120 -5.65 2.19 -0.58
C GLY A 120 -4.94 0.85 -0.80
N VAL A 121 -3.62 0.83 -0.59
CA VAL A 121 -2.78 -0.37 -0.73
C VAL A 121 -2.18 -0.77 0.62
N TRP A 122 -2.36 -2.02 1.00
CA TRP A 122 -1.94 -2.52 2.30
C TRP A 122 -0.67 -3.33 2.13
N LEU A 123 0.45 -2.82 2.63
CA LEU A 123 1.72 -3.55 2.67
C LEU A 123 1.86 -4.24 4.02
N THR A 124 1.81 -5.56 4.03
CA THR A 124 2.17 -6.36 5.21
C THR A 124 3.48 -7.07 4.93
N LEU A 125 4.44 -6.95 5.84
CA LEU A 125 5.70 -7.69 5.75
C LEU A 125 5.58 -8.94 6.61
N GLU A 126 5.92 -10.09 6.03
CA GLU A 126 6.02 -11.37 6.77
C GLU A 126 7.44 -11.59 7.29
#